data_AF-A0A2W1B2U6-F1
#
_entry.id   AF-A0A2W1B2U6-F1
#
_cell.length_a   1.000
_cell.length_b   1.000
_cell.length_c   1.000
_cell.angle_alpha   90.00
_cell.angle_beta   90.00
_cell.angle_gamma   90.00
#
_symmetry.space_group_name_H-M   'P 1'
#
loop_
_entity.id
_entity.type
_entity.pdbx_description
1 polymer ?
#
loop_
_entity_poly.entity_id
_entity_poly.type
_entity_poly.pdbx_seq_one_letter_code
_entity_poly.pdbx_strand_id
1 'polypeptide(L)'
;MVHPIMIMSTTNRCNLNCKGCFASTLGNSGRATYGKRTMDSEDWDKVIDKGRGLRVFTFLVAGGESFVNPHGSHFLEWFVSSVILSFRQ
;
A
#
# COMPACT_ATOMS: atom_id res chain seq x y z
N MET A 1 -2.66 10.75 -21.62
CA MET A 1 -1.57 11.08 -20.68
C MET A 1 -1.42 9.90 -19.74
N VAL A 2 -0.37 9.09 -19.90
CA VAL A 2 -0.11 7.96 -19.01
C VAL A 2 0.54 8.51 -17.74
N HIS A 3 -0.01 8.16 -16.58
CA HIS A 3 0.62 8.50 -15.31
C HIS A 3 1.72 7.45 -15.06
N PRO A 4 3.01 7.84 -15.04
CA PRO A 4 4.10 6.88 -14.91
C PRO A 4 4.17 6.22 -13.52
N ILE A 5 3.43 6.79 -12.56
CA ILE A 5 3.46 6.48 -11.14
C ILE A 5 2.09 5.99 -10.69
N MET A 6 2.05 4.88 -9.95
CA MET A 6 0.88 4.37 -9.26
C MET A 6 1.16 4.33 -7.76
N ILE A 7 0.28 4.92 -6.94
CA ILE A 7 0.36 4.83 -5.48
C ILE A 7 -0.61 3.73 -5.02
N MET A 8 -0.12 2.77 -4.26
CA MET A 8 -0.89 1.61 -3.80
C MET A 8 -0.85 1.49 -2.29
N SER A 9 -2.02 1.52 -1.65
CA SER A 9 -2.19 1.31 -0.21
C SER A 9 -2.37 -0.18 0.09
N THR A 10 -1.34 -0.84 0.63
CA THR A 10 -1.35 -2.32 0.82
C THR A 10 -2.03 -2.75 2.10
N THR A 11 -2.16 -1.84 3.07
CA THR A 11 -2.82 -2.10 4.35
C THR A 11 -3.34 -0.82 4.95
N ASN A 12 -4.51 -0.89 5.58
CA ASN A 12 -5.02 0.19 6.44
C ASN A 12 -4.68 -0.06 7.92
N ARG A 13 -4.07 -1.21 8.24
CA ARG A 13 -3.59 -1.49 9.60
C ARG A 13 -2.34 -0.66 9.87
N CYS A 14 -2.34 0.03 10.99
CA CYS A 14 -1.23 0.82 11.48
C CYS A 14 -1.11 0.56 12.99
N ASN A 15 0.11 0.33 13.48
CA ASN A 15 0.36 0.18 14.92
C ASN A 15 0.57 1.55 15.59
N LEU A 16 0.86 2.59 14.81
CA LEU A 16 1.07 3.96 15.27
C LEU A 16 -0.23 4.77 15.28
N ASN A 17 -0.28 5.79 16.14
CA ASN A 17 -1.38 6.77 16.22
C ASN A 17 -0.87 8.20 16.03
N CYS A 18 -0.39 8.51 14.83
CA CYS A 18 0.23 9.79 14.51
C CYS A 18 -0.78 10.93 14.58
N LYS A 19 -0.42 12.03 15.26
CA LYS A 19 -1.31 13.21 15.46
C LYS A 19 -1.72 13.92 14.16
N GLY A 20 -1.04 13.66 13.05
CA GLY A 20 -1.34 14.21 11.71
C GLY A 20 -1.83 13.19 10.69
N CYS A 21 -2.11 11.93 11.08
CA CYS A 21 -2.58 10.92 10.13
C CYS A 21 -4.08 11.10 9.85
N PHE A 22 -4.41 11.65 8.68
CA PHE A 22 -5.79 11.85 8.26
C PHE A 22 -6.58 10.53 8.18
N ALA A 23 -5.93 9.44 7.80
CA ALA A 23 -6.55 8.11 7.79
C ALA A 23 -6.96 7.65 9.21
N SER A 24 -6.18 8.01 10.24
CA SER A 24 -6.53 7.71 11.63
C SER A 24 -7.72 8.56 12.09
N THR A 25 -7.68 9.87 11.82
CA THR A 25 -8.74 10.82 12.20
C THR A 25 -10.10 10.46 11.58
N LEU A 26 -10.11 9.98 10.34
CA LEU A 26 -11.32 9.54 9.66
C LEU A 26 -11.74 8.09 9.98
N GLY A 27 -11.01 7.37 10.85
CA GLY A 27 -11.30 5.96 11.15
C GLY A 27 -11.04 5.01 9.97
N ASN A 28 -10.26 5.45 8.98
CA ASN A 28 -9.84 4.68 7.82
C ASN A 28 -8.51 3.96 8.01
N SER A 29 -7.93 3.97 9.22
CA SER A 29 -6.76 3.18 9.59
C SER A 29 -6.85 2.61 11.01
N GLY A 30 -5.94 1.69 11.33
CA GLY A 30 -5.84 1.11 12.68
C GLY A 30 -6.96 0.14 12.99
N ARG A 31 -7.32 0.00 14.28
CA ARG A 31 -8.30 -1.01 14.77
C ARG A 31 -9.67 -0.89 14.12
N ALA A 32 -10.09 0.31 13.71
CA ALA A 32 -11.36 0.54 13.01
C ALA A 32 -11.46 -0.19 11.65
N THR A 33 -10.33 -0.62 11.09
CA THR A 33 -10.26 -1.37 9.83
C THR A 33 -10.00 -2.87 10.00
N TYR A 34 -9.87 -3.37 11.24
CA TYR A 34 -9.69 -4.78 11.52
C TYR A 34 -11.00 -5.52 11.22
N GLY A 35 -11.11 -6.08 10.01
CA GLY A 35 -12.31 -6.76 9.52
C GLY A 35 -12.73 -6.32 8.12
N LYS A 36 -12.19 -5.19 7.61
CA LYS A 36 -12.34 -4.85 6.20
C LYS A 36 -11.46 -5.76 5.36
N ARG A 37 -12.03 -6.34 4.29
CA ARG A 37 -11.27 -7.13 3.31
C ARG A 37 -10.19 -6.25 2.71
N THR A 38 -8.95 -6.69 2.82
CA THR A 38 -7.81 -6.17 2.06
C THR A 38 -7.60 -7.06 0.84
N MET A 39 -7.04 -6.51 -0.23
CA MET A 39 -6.61 -7.32 -1.38
C MET A 39 -5.52 -8.31 -0.94
N ASP A 40 -5.60 -9.53 -1.44
CA ASP A 40 -4.57 -10.55 -1.29
C ASP A 40 -3.49 -10.39 -2.38
N SER A 41 -2.45 -11.23 -2.33
CA SER A 41 -1.34 -11.16 -3.29
C SER A 41 -1.80 -11.34 -4.74
N GLU A 42 -2.75 -12.25 -5.00
CA GLU A 42 -3.24 -12.54 -6.35
C GLU A 42 -4.02 -11.36 -6.94
N ASP A 43 -4.82 -10.68 -6.11
CA ASP A 43 -5.52 -9.46 -6.49
C ASP A 43 -4.52 -8.34 -6.86
N TRP A 44 -3.41 -8.23 -6.12
CA TRP A 44 -2.38 -7.24 -6.40
C TRP A 44 -1.58 -7.53 -7.67
N ASP A 45 -1.21 -8.78 -7.91
CA ASP A 45 -0.50 -9.18 -9.12
C ASP A 45 -1.30 -8.79 -10.38
N LYS A 46 -2.62 -9.03 -10.36
CA LYS A 46 -3.54 -8.62 -11.44
C LYS A 46 -3.58 -7.11 -11.65
N VAL A 47 -3.54 -6.31 -10.59
CA VAL A 47 -3.55 -4.83 -10.69
C VAL A 47 -2.22 -4.32 -11.25
N ILE A 48 -1.11 -4.91 -10.81
CA ILE A 48 0.22 -4.51 -11.28
C ILE A 48 0.39 -4.87 -12.75
N ASP A 49 -0.02 -6.06 -13.19
CA ASP A 49 0.07 -6.45 -14.60
C ASP A 49 -0.77 -5.57 -15.51
N LYS A 50 -1.97 -5.16 -15.06
CA LYS A 50 -2.76 -4.13 -15.73
C LYS A 50 -2.00 -2.80 -15.78
N GLY A 51 -1.37 -2.39 -14.68
CA GLY A 51 -0.54 -1.19 -14.62
C GLY A 51 0.64 -1.23 -15.60
N ARG A 52 1.34 -2.37 -15.71
CA ARG A 52 2.42 -2.58 -16.69
C ARG A 52 1.92 -2.46 -18.12
N GLY A 53 0.77 -3.06 -18.43
CA GLY A 53 0.13 -2.92 -19.74
C GLY A 53 -0.21 -1.47 -20.09
N LEU A 54 -0.47 -0.64 -19.07
CA LEU A 54 -0.70 0.80 -19.20
C LEU A 54 0.58 1.64 -19.17
N ARG A 55 1.77 1.04 -19.16
CA ARG A 55 3.09 1.73 -19.09
C ARG A 55 3.33 2.48 -17.77
N VAL A 56 2.78 1.99 -16.66
CA VAL A 56 3.23 2.40 -15.31
C VAL A 56 4.55 1.71 -15.01
N PHE A 57 5.54 2.47 -14.56
CA PHE A 57 6.88 1.96 -14.24
C PHE A 57 7.34 2.27 -12.82
N THR A 58 6.58 3.07 -12.08
CA THR A 58 6.85 3.37 -10.66
C THR A 58 5.64 3.00 -9.81
N PHE A 59 5.82 2.10 -8.86
CA PHE A 59 4.78 1.71 -7.90
C PHE A 59 5.18 2.18 -6.51
N LEU A 60 4.54 3.23 -6.02
CA LEU A 60 4.73 3.74 -4.67
C LEU A 60 3.85 2.96 -3.71
N VAL A 61 4.44 2.10 -2.88
CA VAL A 61 3.70 1.41 -1.82
C VAL A 61 3.54 2.33 -0.62
N ALA A 62 2.30 2.60 -0.27
CA ALA A 62 1.87 3.38 0.88
C ALA A 62 0.89 2.56 1.73
N GLY A 63 0.33 3.17 2.77
CA GLY A 63 -0.71 2.58 3.61
C GLY A 63 -0.62 3.07 5.04
N GLY A 64 -1.13 2.26 5.97
CA GLY A 64 -0.77 2.35 7.38
C GLY A 64 0.69 1.96 7.57
N GLU A 65 0.95 0.92 8.36
CA GLU A 65 2.30 0.44 8.54
C GLU A 65 2.50 -0.81 7.67
N SER A 66 3.14 -0.65 6.52
CA SER A 66 3.26 -1.69 5.48
C SER A 66 3.85 -3.01 5.99
N PHE A 67 4.66 -2.96 7.04
CA PHE A 67 5.30 -4.12 7.67
C PHE A 67 4.44 -4.83 8.72
N VAL A 68 3.30 -4.26 9.12
CA VAL A 68 2.38 -4.88 10.11
C VAL A 68 1.54 -5.99 9.47
N ASN A 69 1.42 -6.01 8.14
CA ASN A 69 0.74 -7.09 7.44
C ASN A 69 1.70 -8.27 7.22
N PRO A 70 1.43 -9.49 7.72
CA PRO A 70 2.29 -10.66 7.52
C PRO A 70 2.44 -11.07 6.04
N HIS A 71 1.55 -10.59 5.15
CA HIS A 71 1.68 -10.74 3.68
C HIS A 71 2.55 -9.65 3.02
N GLY A 72 3.10 -8.71 3.78
CA GLY A 72 3.94 -7.62 3.25
C GLY A 72 5.27 -8.09 2.66
N SER A 73 5.72 -9.31 2.98
CA SER A 73 6.94 -9.89 2.42
C SER A 73 6.85 -10.17 0.92
N HIS A 74 5.67 -10.54 0.39
CA HIS A 74 5.48 -10.70 -1.05
C HIS A 74 5.70 -9.38 -1.80
N PHE A 75 5.33 -8.25 -1.17
CA PHE A 75 5.60 -6.91 -1.71
C PHE A 75 7.08 -6.52 -1.68
N LEU A 76 7.90 -7.15 -0.84
CA LEU A 76 9.35 -6.92 -0.82
C LEU A 76 10.05 -7.48 -2.06
N GLU A 77 9.56 -8.58 -2.63
CA GLU A 77 10.08 -9.10 -3.91
C GLU A 77 9.85 -8.10 -5.06
N TRP A 78 8.71 -7.40 -5.04
CA TRP A 78 8.40 -6.31 -5.98
C TRP A 78 9.20 -5.02 -5.73
N PHE A 79 9.76 -4.86 -4.53
CA PHE A 79 10.50 -3.67 -4.07
C PHE A 79 11.75 -3.39 -4.91
N VAL A 80 12.41 -4.44 -5.41
CA VAL A 80 13.65 -4.31 -6.21
C VAL A 80 13.43 -3.52 -7.50
N SER A 81 12.18 -3.41 -7.98
CA SER A 81 11.82 -2.64 -9.17
C SER A 81 11.09 -1.32 -8.87
N SER A 82 10.90 -0.91 -7.60
CA SER A 82 10.06 0.27 -7.27
C SER A 82 10.52 1.03 -6.02
N VAL A 83 10.43 2.36 -6.07
CA VAL A 83 10.80 3.26 -4.97
C VAL A 83 9.72 3.25 -3.90
N ILE A 84 10.07 2.97 -2.64
CA ILE A 84 9.14 3.02 -1.51
C ILE A 84 9.40 4.28 -0.69
N LEU A 85 8.45 5.21 -0.72
CA LEU A 85 8.38 6.35 0.19
C LEU A 85 7.55 5.95 1.41
N SER A 86 8.19 5.35 2.41
CA SER A 86 7.58 5.16 3.71
C SER A 86 7.62 6.49 4.47
N PHE A 87 6.49 7.20 4.49
CA PHE A 87 6.35 8.41 5.29
C PHE A 87 6.18 8.02 6.76
N ARG A 88 7.31 8.00 7.48
CA ARG A 88 7.33 7.95 8.95
C ARG A 88 7.23 9.39 9.46
N GLN A 89 6.01 9.84 9.73
CA GLN A 89 5.74 11.11 10.42
C GLN A 89 5.43 10.84 11.89
#